data_AF-A0A1N7LBJ5-F1
#
_entry.id   AF-A0A1N7LBJ5-F1
#
_cell.length_a   1.000
_cell.length_b   1.000
_cell.length_c   1.000
_cell.angle_alpha   90.00
_cell.angle_beta   90.00
_cell.angle_gamma   90.00
#
_symmetry.space_group_name_H-M   'P 1'
#
loop_
_entity.id
_entity.type
_entity.pdbx_description
1 polymer ?
#
loop_
_entity_poly.entity_id
_entity_poly.type
_entity_poly.pdbx_seq_one_letter_code
_entity_poly.pdbx_strand_id
1 'polypeptide(L)'
;MKTKHLFCALLCIISLGTIKAADLYVRDLGAGGSYPTISSAITAANDGDSIIIRPKTNNVPYLENLTINKSLTFASEINFSNYYVQGTTSIVPVITNQKRSIL
;
A
#
# COMPACT_ATOMS: atom_id res chain seq x y z
N MET A 1 -3.47 40.57 -19.24
CA MET A 1 -4.09 39.45 -18.48
C MET A 1 -3.67 38.05 -18.95
N LYS A 2 -2.90 37.89 -20.05
CA LYS A 2 -2.60 36.56 -20.64
C LYS A 2 -1.38 35.84 -20.04
N THR A 3 -0.42 36.58 -19.47
CA THR A 3 0.84 36.03 -18.93
C THR A 3 0.67 35.26 -17.61
N LYS A 4 -0.33 35.62 -16.79
CA LYS A 4 -0.61 35.00 -15.48
C LYS A 4 -1.16 33.57 -15.63
N HIS A 5 -1.95 33.35 -16.69
CA HIS A 5 -2.50 32.04 -17.03
C HIS A 5 -1.43 31.11 -17.63
N LEU A 6 -0.47 31.67 -18.39
CA LEU A 6 0.68 30.94 -18.92
C LEU A 6 1.59 30.40 -17.81
N PHE A 7 1.79 31.18 -16.74
CA PHE A 7 2.58 30.73 -15.57
C PHE A 7 1.88 29.63 -14.76
N CYS A 8 0.54 29.73 -14.58
CA CYS A 8 -0.23 28.68 -13.91
C CYS A 8 -0.25 27.36 -14.71
N ALA A 9 -0.34 27.44 -16.04
CA ALA A 9 -0.30 26.27 -16.90
C ALA A 9 1.06 25.55 -16.84
N LEU A 10 2.17 26.31 -16.81
CA LEU A 10 3.52 25.75 -16.69
C LEU A 10 3.75 25.07 -15.32
N LEU A 11 3.18 25.62 -14.24
CA LEU A 11 3.30 25.06 -12.89
C LEU A 11 2.50 23.75 -12.73
N CYS A 12 1.36 23.60 -13.43
CA CYS A 12 0.55 22.38 -13.38
C CYS A 12 1.23 21.20 -14.10
N ILE A 13 1.98 21.45 -15.18
CA ILE A 13 2.65 20.39 -15.95
C ILE A 13 3.79 19.72 -15.15
N ILE A 14 4.42 20.45 -14.23
CA ILE A 14 5.50 19.93 -13.37
C ILE A 14 4.95 19.02 -12.26
N SER A 15 3.65 19.12 -11.93
CA SER A 15 2.99 18.31 -10.89
C SER A 15 2.54 16.92 -11.35
N LEU A 16 2.74 16.58 -12.63
CA LEU A 16 2.50 15.23 -13.16
C LEU A 16 3.63 14.29 -12.70
N GLY A 17 3.67 14.02 -11.39
CA GLY A 17 4.56 13.03 -10.80
C GLY A 17 4.26 11.64 -11.35
N THR A 18 5.30 10.83 -11.51
CA THR A 18 5.14 9.42 -11.89
C THR A 18 4.42 8.67 -10.76
N ILE A 19 3.23 8.16 -11.03
CA ILE A 19 2.52 7.28 -10.10
C ILE A 19 3.26 5.94 -10.12
N LYS A 20 4.22 5.79 -9.19
CA LYS A 20 4.86 4.51 -8.91
C LYS A 20 4.19 3.88 -7.71
N ALA A 21 3.95 2.58 -7.78
CA ALA A 21 3.63 1.78 -6.61
C ALA A 21 4.73 1.97 -5.56
N ALA A 22 4.33 2.30 -4.34
CA ALA A 22 5.22 2.44 -3.20
C ALA A 22 5.38 1.11 -2.47
N ASP A 23 6.55 0.90 -1.87
CA ASP A 23 6.81 -0.22 -0.98
C ASP A 23 6.70 0.26 0.47
N LEU A 24 5.68 -0.22 1.18
CA LEU A 24 5.44 0.07 2.59
C LEU A 24 5.97 -1.08 3.44
N TYR A 25 7.01 -0.81 4.23
CA TYR A 25 7.62 -1.82 5.09
C TYR A 25 6.87 -1.96 6.41
N VAL A 26 6.64 -3.20 6.82
CA VAL A 26 6.09 -3.56 8.13
C VAL A 26 7.13 -4.35 8.90
N ARG A 27 7.53 -3.87 10.08
CA ARG A 27 8.46 -4.57 10.96
C ARG A 27 8.00 -4.47 12.40
N ASP A 28 8.41 -5.43 13.22
CA ASP A 28 8.03 -5.46 14.63
C ASP A 28 8.42 -4.15 15.34
N LEU A 29 7.48 -3.61 16.12
CA LEU A 29 7.59 -2.32 16.82
C LEU A 29 7.96 -1.11 15.91
N GLY A 30 7.79 -1.23 14.58
CA GLY A 30 8.10 -0.15 13.63
C GLY A 30 9.60 0.05 13.40
N ALA A 31 10.41 -1.00 13.57
CA ALA A 31 11.86 -0.93 13.45
C ALA A 31 12.35 -0.21 12.17
N GLY A 32 13.28 0.75 12.33
CA GLY A 32 13.84 1.51 11.21
C GLY A 32 12.86 2.48 10.55
N GLY A 33 11.87 2.98 11.30
CA GLY A 33 10.86 3.93 10.77
C GLY A 33 9.79 3.27 9.90
N SER A 34 9.59 1.96 10.08
CA SER A 34 8.58 1.19 9.35
C SER A 34 7.24 1.19 10.09
N TYR A 35 6.20 0.68 9.44
CA TYR A 35 4.90 0.50 10.06
C TYR A 35 4.96 -0.62 11.11
N PRO A 36 4.44 -0.42 12.34
CA PRO A 36 4.47 -1.44 13.38
C PRO A 36 3.44 -2.55 13.17
N THR A 37 2.42 -2.32 12.33
CA THR A 37 1.31 -3.25 12.06
C THR A 37 0.97 -3.26 10.58
N ILE A 38 0.44 -4.38 10.08
CA ILE A 38 0.00 -4.50 8.69
C ILE A 38 -1.21 -3.58 8.46
N SER A 39 -2.11 -3.45 9.45
CA SER A 39 -3.25 -2.54 9.39
C SER A 39 -2.84 -1.08 9.17
N SER A 40 -1.79 -0.61 9.87
CA SER A 40 -1.30 0.75 9.68
C SER A 40 -0.71 0.99 8.29
N ALA A 41 -0.03 -0.02 7.71
CA ALA A 41 0.44 0.04 6.33
C ALA A 41 -0.72 0.03 5.33
N ILE A 42 -1.75 -0.81 5.52
CA ILE A 42 -2.95 -0.83 4.67
C ILE A 42 -3.64 0.53 4.67
N THR A 43 -3.76 1.18 5.83
CA THR A 43 -4.36 2.52 5.94
C THR A 43 -3.58 3.55 5.12
N ALA A 44 -2.25 3.53 5.20
CA ALA A 44 -1.37 4.47 4.50
C ALA A 44 -1.19 4.18 3.00
N ALA A 45 -1.39 2.93 2.57
CA ALA A 45 -1.22 2.51 1.18
C ALA A 45 -2.26 3.11 0.24
N ASN A 46 -1.90 3.28 -1.02
CA ASN A 46 -2.80 3.57 -2.14
C ASN A 46 -3.03 2.32 -3.00
N ASP A 47 -4.00 2.38 -3.92
CA ASP A 47 -4.18 1.30 -4.90
C ASP A 47 -2.92 1.12 -5.75
N GLY A 48 -2.45 -0.13 -5.84
CA GLY A 48 -1.25 -0.53 -6.57
C GLY A 48 -0.01 -0.71 -5.69
N ASP A 49 -0.03 -0.29 -4.42
CA ASP A 49 1.13 -0.37 -3.53
C ASP A 49 1.45 -1.80 -3.06
N SER A 50 2.70 -1.98 -2.63
CA SER A 50 3.20 -3.22 -2.05
C SER A 50 3.44 -3.06 -0.54
N ILE A 51 2.97 -4.02 0.25
CA ILE A 51 3.25 -4.12 1.69
C ILE A 51 4.30 -5.22 1.89
N ILE A 52 5.50 -4.80 2.28
CA ILE A 52 6.67 -5.67 2.48
C ILE A 52 6.80 -5.98 3.98
N ILE A 53 6.52 -7.22 4.37
CA ILE A 53 6.35 -7.61 5.78
C ILE A 53 7.55 -8.43 6.24
N ARG A 54 8.23 -7.98 7.30
CA ARG A 54 9.25 -8.79 7.97
C ARG A 54 8.59 -9.88 8.81
N PRO A 55 8.92 -11.17 8.60
CA PRO A 55 8.52 -12.20 9.55
C PRO A 55 9.03 -11.89 10.96
N LYS A 56 8.17 -12.03 11.98
CA LYS A 56 8.62 -11.89 13.36
C LYS A 56 9.49 -13.08 13.77
N THR A 57 10.39 -12.84 14.72
CA THR A 57 11.23 -13.88 15.32
C THR A 57 10.38 -15.00 15.91
N ASN A 58 10.86 -16.24 15.85
CA ASN A 58 10.19 -17.44 16.38
C ASN A 58 8.79 -17.71 15.79
N ASN A 59 8.54 -17.30 14.54
CA ASN A 59 7.28 -17.52 13.82
C ASN A 59 6.04 -16.94 14.54
N VAL A 60 6.23 -15.93 15.39
CA VAL A 60 5.14 -15.25 16.08
C VAL A 60 4.26 -14.52 15.04
N PRO A 61 2.93 -14.62 15.10
CA PRO A 61 2.07 -13.91 14.17
C PRO A 61 1.96 -12.42 14.47
N TYR A 62 1.59 -11.65 13.46
CA TYR A 62 0.93 -10.37 13.63
C TYR A 62 -0.51 -10.63 14.11
N LEU A 63 -0.80 -10.29 15.37
CA LEU A 63 -2.11 -10.47 15.98
C LEU A 63 -2.96 -9.21 15.72
N GLU A 64 -3.71 -9.22 14.62
CA GLU A 64 -4.51 -8.07 14.18
C GLU A 64 -5.64 -8.50 13.24
N ASN A 65 -6.70 -7.69 13.18
CA ASN A 65 -7.78 -7.87 12.20
C ASN A 65 -7.50 -6.97 10.99
N LEU A 66 -7.50 -7.56 9.80
CA LEU A 66 -7.22 -6.85 8.56
C LEU A 66 -8.51 -6.56 7.79
N THR A 67 -8.60 -5.35 7.25
CA THR A 67 -9.60 -5.00 6.22
C THR A 67 -8.84 -4.56 4.97
N ILE A 68 -8.89 -5.39 3.93
CA ILE A 68 -8.22 -5.14 2.65
C ILE A 68 -9.27 -4.62 1.68
N ASN A 69 -9.29 -3.32 1.48
CA ASN A 69 -10.24 -2.60 0.64
C ASN A 69 -9.56 -1.81 -0.50
N LYS A 70 -8.37 -2.23 -0.89
CA LYS A 70 -7.51 -1.61 -1.90
C LYS A 70 -6.83 -2.70 -2.71
N SER A 71 -6.38 -2.38 -3.92
CA SER A 71 -5.57 -3.29 -4.74
C SER A 71 -4.12 -3.30 -4.24
N LEU A 72 -3.79 -4.19 -3.31
CA LEU A 72 -2.47 -4.25 -2.66
C LEU A 72 -1.74 -5.56 -2.96
N THR A 73 -0.41 -5.49 -3.04
CA THR A 73 0.46 -6.67 -3.07
C THR A 73 1.08 -6.89 -1.69
N PHE A 74 1.07 -8.12 -1.18
CA PHE A 74 1.72 -8.46 0.10
C PHE A 74 2.88 -9.42 -0.14
N ALA A 75 4.07 -9.09 0.37
CA ALA A 75 5.27 -9.90 0.20
C ALA A 75 6.07 -9.98 1.50
N SER A 76 6.84 -11.07 1.65
CA SER A 76 7.79 -11.18 2.76
C SER A 76 9.05 -10.36 2.47
N GLU A 77 9.57 -9.65 3.46
CA GLU A 77 10.85 -8.94 3.37
C GLU A 77 12.04 -9.92 3.29
N ILE A 78 11.89 -11.10 3.90
CA ILE A 78 12.97 -12.09 3.99
C ILE A 78 12.68 -13.21 3.00
N ASN A 79 13.61 -13.42 2.06
CA ASN A 79 13.55 -14.48 1.08
C ASN A 79 13.35 -15.84 1.77
N PHE A 80 12.46 -16.66 1.18
CA PHE A 80 12.15 -18.02 1.66
C PHE A 80 11.57 -18.10 3.08
N SER A 81 11.13 -16.97 3.66
CA SER A 81 10.52 -16.94 4.99
C SER A 81 9.08 -16.44 4.90
N ASN A 82 8.19 -17.08 5.64
CA ASN A 82 6.77 -16.68 5.70
C ASN A 82 6.54 -15.72 6.87
N TYR A 83 5.72 -14.68 6.64
CA TYR A 83 5.10 -13.94 7.73
C TYR A 83 3.74 -14.58 8.06
N TYR A 84 3.32 -14.46 9.31
CA TYR A 84 2.05 -15.01 9.78
C TYR A 84 1.15 -13.89 10.27
N VAL A 85 -0.13 -13.99 9.96
CA VAL A 85 -1.17 -13.10 10.48
C VAL A 85 -2.20 -13.96 11.19
N GLN A 86 -2.59 -13.54 12.39
CA GLN A 86 -3.63 -14.20 13.17
C GLN A 86 -4.70 -13.16 13.52
N GLY A 87 -5.94 -13.45 13.11
CA GLY A 87 -7.08 -12.57 13.29
C GLY A 87 -8.07 -12.72 12.14
N THR A 88 -9.06 -11.84 12.11
CA THR A 88 -10.04 -11.80 11.02
C THR A 88 -9.46 -11.02 9.85
N THR A 89 -9.41 -11.64 8.67
CA THR A 89 -9.05 -10.95 7.42
C THR A 89 -10.29 -10.79 6.56
N SER A 90 -10.76 -9.56 6.42
CA SER A 90 -11.87 -9.19 5.54
C SER A 90 -11.32 -8.59 4.24
N ILE A 91 -11.74 -9.14 3.10
CA ILE A 91 -11.44 -8.57 1.79
C ILE A 91 -12.73 -7.92 1.30
N VAL A 92 -12.69 -6.60 1.13
CA VAL A 92 -13.81 -5.79 0.64
C VAL A 92 -13.45 -5.33 -0.76
N PRO A 93 -13.97 -5.98 -1.81
CA PRO A 93 -13.66 -5.59 -3.17
C PRO A 93 -14.12 -4.15 -3.40
N VAL A 94 -13.24 -3.30 -3.91
CA VAL A 94 -13.67 -2.02 -4.48
C VAL A 94 -14.35 -2.35 -5.80
N ILE A 95 -15.68 -2.26 -5.81
CA ILE A 95 -16.46 -2.39 -7.03
C ILE A 95 -16.29 -1.07 -7.79
N THR A 96 -15.16 -0.90 -8.48
CA THR A 96 -15.09 0.10 -9.54
C THR A 96 -15.99 -0.42 -10.66
N ASN A 97 -16.91 0.41 -11.15
CA ASN A 97 -17.74 0.14 -12.34
C ASN A 97 -16.89 0.10 -13.63
N GLN A 98 -15.74 -0.59 -13.61
CA GLN A 98 -14.99 -1.00 -14.77
C GLN A 98 -15.85 -2.02 -15.51
N LYS A 99 -16.79 -1.51 -16.32
CA LYS A 99 -17.42 -2.27 -17.39
C LYS A 99 -16.27 -2.85 -18.20
N ARG A 100 -15.95 -4.12 -17.99
CA ARG A 100 -15.07 -4.86 -18.90
C ARG A 100 -15.81 -4.87 -20.23
N SER A 101 -15.46 -3.95 -21.13
CA SER A 101 -15.89 -4.00 -22.53
C SER A 101 -15.20 -5.21 -23.11
N ILE A 102 -15.87 -6.36 -22.99
CA ILE A 102 -15.74 -7.41 -23.96
C ILE A 102 -16.61 -6.97 -25.13
N LEU A 103 -15.97 -6.86 -26.29
CA LEU A 103 -16.44 -6.28 -27.56
C LEU A 103 -16.11 -4.79 -27.71
#